data_AF-A0A1B2F6R9-F1
#
_entry.id   AF-A0A1B2F6R9-F1
#
_cell.length_a   1.000
_cell.length_b   1.000
_cell.length_c   1.000
_cell.angle_alpha   90.00
_cell.angle_beta   90.00
_cell.angle_gamma   90.00
#
_symmetry.space_group_name_H-M   'P 1'
#
loop_
_entity.id
_entity.type
_entity.pdbx_description
1 polymer ?
#
loop_
_entity_poly.entity_id
_entity_poly.type
_entity_poly.pdbx_seq_one_letter_code
_entity_poly.pdbx_strand_id
1 'polypeptide(L)'
;MLTEQEKKLSPAVNLVVHVVVGGVLLWGMVSLKNVVVEWYNGWSKESSQKDARREAVCRSSAVCWGQRYFGNAEVDCAQAIERMAKYSARWTNEGLHMKLSQYRWLDSERAYVSYIGDKVEFQNGLGAYQAMTYTCNYDTVNKRVIDIKLVPGRL
;
A
#
# COMPACT_ATOMS: atom_id res chain seq x y z
N MET A 1 0.70 -16.80 -10.79
CA MET A 1 -0.50 -17.32 -10.09
C MET A 1 -1.46 -16.15 -9.91
N LEU A 2 -2.54 -16.12 -10.69
CA LEU A 2 -3.57 -15.06 -10.61
C LEU A 2 -4.43 -15.29 -9.34
N THR A 3 -4.80 -14.22 -8.65
CA THR A 3 -5.58 -14.30 -7.41
C THR A 3 -7.02 -14.75 -7.72
N GLU A 4 -7.68 -15.37 -6.75
CA GLU A 4 -9.03 -15.94 -6.90
C GLU A 4 -10.10 -14.91 -7.33
N GLN A 5 -9.84 -13.64 -7.04
CA GLN A 5 -10.65 -12.50 -7.49
C GLN A 5 -10.51 -12.23 -9.00
N GLU A 6 -9.30 -12.35 -9.56
CA GLU A 6 -9.07 -12.17 -11.00
C GLU A 6 -9.65 -13.32 -11.83
N LYS A 7 -9.68 -14.54 -11.27
CA LYS A 7 -10.36 -15.70 -11.89
C LYS A 7 -11.88 -15.56 -11.91
N LYS A 8 -12.50 -14.87 -10.95
CA LYS A 8 -13.95 -14.58 -10.96
C LYS A 8 -14.32 -13.42 -11.87
N LEU A 9 -13.42 -12.45 -12.06
CA LEU A 9 -13.65 -11.28 -12.91
C LEU A 9 -13.59 -11.63 -14.41
N SER A 10 -12.69 -12.54 -14.81
CA SER A 10 -12.52 -12.98 -16.20
C SER A 10 -13.78 -13.57 -16.88
N PRO A 11 -14.50 -14.55 -16.30
CA PRO A 11 -15.70 -15.12 -16.92
C PRO A 11 -16.91 -14.17 -16.84
N ALA A 12 -17.02 -13.34 -15.80
CA ALA A 12 -18.10 -12.37 -15.67
C ALA A 12 -17.98 -11.22 -16.69
N VAL A 13 -16.75 -10.76 -16.96
CA VAL A 13 -16.48 -9.77 -17.99
C VAL A 13 -16.75 -10.35 -19.38
N ASN A 14 -16.35 -11.60 -19.66
CA ASN A 14 -16.70 -12.27 -20.91
C ASN A 14 -18.21 -12.47 -21.08
N LEU A 15 -18.94 -12.83 -20.02
CA LEU A 15 -20.39 -13.00 -20.09
C LEU A 15 -21.11 -11.66 -20.34
N VAL A 16 -20.66 -10.55 -19.72
CA VAL A 16 -21.21 -9.22 -19.99
C VAL A 16 -20.89 -8.76 -21.41
N VAL A 17 -19.67 -9.01 -21.90
CA VAL A 17 -19.31 -8.76 -23.30
C VAL A 17 -20.20 -9.58 -24.24
N HIS A 18 -20.45 -10.86 -23.98
CA HIS A 18 -21.29 -11.70 -24.84
C HIS A 18 -22.80 -11.43 -24.71
N VAL A 19 -23.33 -11.03 -23.55
CA VAL A 19 -24.76 -10.68 -23.39
C VAL A 19 -25.05 -9.31 -24.02
N VAL A 20 -24.12 -8.36 -23.93
CA VAL A 20 -24.24 -7.05 -24.60
C VAL A 20 -24.00 -7.17 -26.11
N VAL A 21 -23.10 -8.06 -26.56
CA VAL A 21 -22.87 -8.32 -28.00
C VAL A 21 -23.97 -9.22 -28.60
N GLY A 22 -24.53 -10.16 -27.84
CA GLY A 22 -25.54 -11.11 -28.31
C GLY A 22 -26.94 -10.52 -28.47
N GLY A 23 -27.31 -9.52 -27.66
CA GLY A 23 -28.61 -8.85 -27.76
C GLY A 23 -28.75 -7.88 -28.96
N VAL A 24 -27.64 -7.54 -29.62
CA VAL A 24 -27.60 -6.55 -30.71
C VAL A 24 -27.55 -7.20 -32.11
N LEU A 25 -27.46 -8.54 -32.20
CA LEU A 25 -27.27 -9.24 -33.47
C LEU A 25 -28.54 -9.46 -34.31
N LEU A 26 -29.70 -8.88 -33.97
CA LEU A 26 -30.93 -9.03 -34.76
C LEU A 26 -31.40 -7.81 -35.56
N TRP A 27 -30.89 -6.59 -35.37
CA TRP A 27 -31.27 -5.45 -36.23
C TRP A 27 -30.08 -4.49 -36.49
N GLY A 28 -29.43 -4.63 -37.65
CA GLY A 28 -28.66 -3.53 -38.29
C GLY A 28 -27.14 -3.48 -38.07
N MET A 29 -26.37 -4.30 -38.77
CA MET A 29 -24.90 -4.44 -38.64
C MET A 29 -24.03 -3.33 -39.28
N VAL A 30 -24.46 -2.08 -39.47
CA VAL A 30 -23.60 -1.06 -40.15
C VAL A 30 -23.28 0.21 -39.35
N SER A 31 -23.84 0.43 -38.15
CA SER A 31 -23.55 1.66 -37.36
C SER A 31 -22.85 1.43 -36.01
N LEU A 32 -22.44 0.20 -35.68
CA LEU A 32 -22.12 -0.22 -34.31
C LEU A 32 -20.67 -0.05 -33.85
N LYS A 33 -19.69 0.15 -34.76
CA LYS A 33 -18.28 0.31 -34.35
C LYS A 33 -18.06 1.57 -33.52
N ASN A 34 -18.66 2.68 -33.93
CA ASN A 34 -18.51 3.96 -33.24
C ASN A 34 -19.30 3.99 -31.92
N VAL A 35 -20.48 3.37 -31.88
CA VAL A 35 -21.34 3.31 -30.68
C VAL A 35 -20.70 2.47 -29.57
N VAL A 36 -20.09 1.31 -29.89
CA VAL A 36 -19.41 0.47 -28.90
C VAL A 36 -18.14 1.16 -28.36
N VAL A 37 -17.39 1.83 -29.22
CA VAL A 37 -16.17 2.58 -28.82
C VAL A 37 -16.53 3.77 -27.93
N GLU A 38 -17.59 4.51 -28.24
CA GLU A 38 -18.07 5.63 -27.40
C GLU A 38 -18.55 5.16 -26.02
N TRP A 39 -19.31 4.05 -25.95
CA TRP A 39 -19.73 3.45 -24.69
C TRP A 39 -18.55 2.97 -23.83
N TYR A 40 -17.56 2.30 -24.43
CA TYR A 40 -16.36 1.86 -23.72
C TYR A 40 -15.53 3.04 -23.20
N ASN A 41 -15.35 4.08 -24.03
CA ASN A 41 -14.60 5.28 -23.65
C ASN A 41 -15.29 6.06 -22.52
N GLY A 42 -16.62 6.12 -22.51
CA GLY A 42 -17.40 6.72 -21.43
C GLY A 42 -17.17 6.00 -20.10
N TRP A 43 -17.31 4.67 -20.08
CA TRP A 43 -17.08 3.84 -18.90
C TRP A 43 -15.63 3.92 -18.37
N SER A 44 -14.66 3.90 -19.28
CA SER A 44 -13.24 4.03 -18.93
C SER A 44 -12.93 5.39 -18.28
N LYS A 45 -13.45 6.48 -18.83
CA LYS A 45 -13.29 7.83 -18.27
C LYS A 45 -13.92 7.95 -16.89
N GLU A 46 -15.13 7.43 -16.69
CA GLU A 46 -15.80 7.46 -15.38
C GLU A 46 -15.03 6.67 -14.31
N SER A 47 -14.54 5.47 -14.65
CA SER A 47 -13.71 4.67 -13.73
C SER A 47 -12.42 5.39 -13.36
N SER A 48 -11.71 5.95 -14.34
CA SER A 48 -10.47 6.70 -14.12
C SER A 48 -10.67 7.92 -13.22
N GLN A 49 -11.74 8.68 -13.43
CA GLN A 49 -12.08 9.82 -12.56
C GLN A 49 -12.43 9.38 -11.14
N LYS A 50 -13.17 8.28 -10.99
CA LYS A 50 -13.52 7.73 -9.68
C LYS A 50 -12.28 7.27 -8.92
N ASP A 51 -11.34 6.62 -9.60
CA ASP A 51 -10.08 6.16 -8.98
C ASP A 51 -9.16 7.33 -8.64
N ALA A 52 -9.04 8.33 -9.52
CA ALA A 52 -8.31 9.57 -9.23
C ALA A 52 -8.91 10.31 -8.02
N ARG A 53 -10.24 10.37 -7.91
CA ARG A 53 -10.92 10.96 -6.75
C ARG A 53 -10.66 10.17 -5.47
N ARG A 54 -10.73 8.84 -5.52
CA ARG A 54 -10.39 7.98 -4.37
C ARG A 54 -8.94 8.17 -3.94
N GLU A 55 -8.04 8.30 -4.90
CA GLU A 55 -6.63 8.56 -4.65
C GLU A 55 -6.42 9.89 -3.96
N ALA A 56 -7.03 10.96 -4.46
CA ALA A 56 -6.98 12.28 -3.86
C ALA A 56 -7.50 12.29 -2.42
N VAL A 57 -8.61 11.58 -2.15
CA VAL A 57 -9.18 11.43 -0.80
C VAL A 57 -8.25 10.63 0.11
N CYS A 58 -7.61 9.57 -0.40
CA CYS A 58 -6.63 8.83 0.39
C CYS A 58 -5.40 9.70 0.71
N ARG A 59 -4.95 10.49 -0.27
CA ARG A 59 -3.79 11.37 -0.17
C ARG A 59 -3.98 12.50 0.85
N SER A 60 -5.22 12.90 1.13
CA SER A 60 -5.53 13.89 2.17
C SER A 60 -5.53 13.31 3.59
N SER A 61 -5.40 11.99 3.76
CA SER A 61 -5.41 11.32 5.05
C SER A 61 -4.08 10.62 5.32
N ALA A 62 -3.40 11.00 6.40
CA ALA A 62 -2.19 10.30 6.87
C ALA A 62 -2.48 8.82 7.10
N VAL A 63 -3.70 8.50 7.55
CA VAL A 63 -4.08 7.16 7.90
C VAL A 63 -4.20 6.29 6.66
N CYS A 64 -4.94 6.76 5.66
CA CYS A 64 -5.11 6.02 4.41
C CYS A 64 -3.77 5.89 3.66
N TRP A 65 -3.03 6.99 3.57
CA TRP A 65 -1.76 7.00 2.87
C TRP A 65 -0.70 6.12 3.55
N GLY A 66 -0.59 6.24 4.88
CA GLY A 66 0.31 5.40 5.67
C GLY A 66 -0.02 3.91 5.51
N GLN A 67 -1.31 3.55 5.56
CA GLN A 67 -1.77 2.17 5.36
C GLN A 67 -1.45 1.64 3.95
N ARG A 68 -1.62 2.47 2.91
CA ARG A 68 -1.37 2.07 1.53
C ARG A 68 0.08 1.65 1.30
N TYR A 69 1.03 2.36 1.91
CA TYR A 69 2.46 2.08 1.77
C TYR A 69 3.03 1.25 2.92
N PHE A 70 2.17 0.77 3.82
CA PHE A 70 2.58 0.06 5.03
C PHE A 70 3.44 -1.16 4.72
N GLY A 71 3.08 -1.98 3.72
CA GLY A 71 3.84 -3.18 3.38
C GLY A 71 5.26 -2.89 2.91
N ASN A 72 5.45 -1.84 2.10
CA ASN A 72 6.78 -1.41 1.67
C ASN A 72 7.60 -0.87 2.84
N ALA A 73 7.00 0.01 3.65
CA ALA A 73 7.65 0.58 4.81
C ALA A 73 8.00 -0.49 5.85
N GLU A 74 7.17 -1.50 6.08
CA GLU A 74 7.40 -2.57 7.07
C GLU A 74 8.69 -3.33 6.77
N VAL A 75 8.91 -3.69 5.50
CA VAL A 75 10.13 -4.37 5.07
C VAL A 75 11.35 -3.44 5.16
N ASP A 76 11.27 -2.27 4.53
CA ASP A 76 12.42 -1.37 4.39
C ASP A 76 12.86 -0.79 5.74
N CYS A 77 11.89 -0.37 6.55
CA CYS A 77 12.17 0.16 7.88
C CYS A 77 12.69 -0.92 8.81
N ALA A 78 12.14 -2.14 8.78
CA ALA A 78 12.65 -3.21 9.65
C ALA A 78 14.12 -3.50 9.38
N GLN A 79 14.51 -3.62 8.11
CA GLN A 79 15.90 -3.82 7.74
C GLN A 79 16.78 -2.63 8.12
N ALA A 80 16.29 -1.40 7.95
CA ALA A 80 17.03 -0.20 8.34
C ALA A 80 17.23 -0.10 9.86
N ILE A 81 16.21 -0.44 10.64
CA ILE A 81 16.24 -0.45 12.11
C ILE A 81 17.23 -1.51 12.61
N GLU A 82 17.18 -2.74 12.10
CA GLU A 82 18.11 -3.81 12.50
C GLU A 82 19.57 -3.40 12.32
N ARG A 83 19.89 -2.69 11.22
CA ARG A 83 21.24 -2.18 10.93
C ARG A 83 21.71 -1.09 11.91
N MET A 84 20.81 -0.50 12.70
CA MET A 84 21.18 0.49 13.72
C MET A 84 21.70 -0.17 15.01
N ALA A 85 21.54 -1.48 15.17
CA ALA A 85 22.03 -2.18 16.34
C ALA A 85 23.55 -2.32 16.30
N LYS A 86 24.21 -2.02 17.44
CA LYS A 86 25.67 -2.17 17.58
C LYS A 86 26.11 -3.63 17.65
N TYR A 87 25.26 -4.50 18.20
CA TYR A 87 25.54 -5.93 18.39
C TYR A 87 24.45 -6.76 17.70
N SER A 88 23.42 -7.15 18.46
CA SER A 88 22.28 -7.91 17.95
C SER A 88 20.99 -7.11 18.11
N ALA A 89 20.05 -7.33 17.19
CA ALA A 89 18.67 -6.87 17.31
C ALA A 89 17.74 -8.09 17.30
N ARG A 90 16.68 -8.05 18.09
CA ARG A 90 15.59 -9.02 18.00
C ARG A 90 14.24 -8.31 18.01
N TRP A 91 13.30 -8.82 17.25
CA TRP A 91 11.92 -8.40 17.34
C TRP A 91 11.24 -9.18 18.46
N THR A 92 10.51 -8.50 19.34
CA THR A 92 9.75 -9.12 20.44
C THR A 92 8.43 -9.72 19.98
N ASN A 93 8.15 -9.64 18.69
CA ASN A 93 6.94 -10.19 18.08
C ASN A 93 7.20 -11.65 17.73
N GLU A 94 6.84 -12.54 18.63
CA GLU A 94 6.73 -13.95 18.28
C GLU A 94 5.52 -14.09 17.32
N GLY A 95 5.77 -14.17 16.00
CA GLY A 95 4.74 -14.45 14.97
C GLY A 95 4.53 -13.36 13.89
N LEU A 96 3.34 -13.36 13.27
CA LEU A 96 2.95 -12.55 12.09
C LEU A 96 2.50 -11.11 12.46
N HIS A 97 2.90 -10.60 13.62
CA HIS A 97 2.48 -9.29 14.10
C HIS A 97 3.29 -8.17 13.46
N MET A 98 2.57 -7.17 12.95
CA MET A 98 3.15 -5.96 12.36
C MET A 98 4.20 -5.31 13.28
N LYS A 99 5.40 -5.09 12.74
CA LYS A 99 6.52 -4.43 13.45
C LYS A 99 6.18 -2.97 13.74
N LEU A 100 5.64 -2.28 12.74
CA LEU A 100 5.16 -0.91 12.84
C LEU A 100 3.76 -0.87 13.49
N SER A 101 3.55 0.06 14.41
CA SER A 101 2.31 0.19 15.20
C SER A 101 1.47 1.41 14.81
N GLN A 102 2.12 2.50 14.38
CA GLN A 102 1.45 3.77 14.10
C GLN A 102 2.08 4.45 12.88
N TYR A 103 1.33 5.33 12.21
CA TYR A 103 1.85 6.19 11.15
C TYR A 103 1.21 7.59 11.17
N ARG A 104 1.99 8.60 10.80
CA ARG A 104 1.56 10.00 10.69
C ARG A 104 2.29 10.71 9.54
N TRP A 105 1.76 11.83 9.07
CA TRP A 105 2.48 12.68 8.13
C TRP A 105 3.79 13.18 8.76
N LEU A 106 4.87 13.01 8.01
CA LEU A 106 6.08 13.81 8.20
C LEU A 106 5.98 15.07 7.35
N ASP A 107 5.65 14.89 6.07
CA ASP A 107 5.46 15.96 5.10
C ASP A 107 4.38 15.50 4.11
N SER A 108 3.19 16.11 4.22
CA SER A 108 2.06 15.76 3.37
C SER A 108 2.16 16.34 1.97
N GLU A 109 3.08 17.25 1.65
CA GLU A 109 3.27 17.71 0.27
C GLU A 109 4.18 16.75 -0.49
N ARG A 110 5.27 16.34 0.16
CA ARG A 110 6.26 15.40 -0.39
C ARG A 110 5.86 13.93 -0.28
N ALA A 111 4.73 13.64 0.36
CA ALA A 111 4.22 12.29 0.63
C ALA A 111 5.16 11.49 1.54
N TYR A 112 5.74 12.14 2.54
CA TYR A 112 6.60 11.49 3.52
C TYR A 112 5.80 11.11 4.76
N VAL A 113 5.97 9.87 5.20
CA VAL A 113 5.25 9.28 6.33
C VAL A 113 6.24 8.85 7.40
N SER A 114 5.97 9.20 8.66
CA SER A 114 6.66 8.63 9.81
C SER A 114 5.92 7.38 10.28
N TYR A 115 6.58 6.24 10.26
CA TYR A 115 6.12 4.98 10.84
C TYR A 115 6.77 4.75 12.19
N ILE A 116 6.00 4.35 13.20
CA ILE A 116 6.44 4.29 14.60
C ILE A 116 6.16 2.90 15.16
N GLY A 117 7.08 2.38 15.97
CA GLY A 117 6.89 1.12 16.70
C GLY A 117 7.89 0.98 17.84
N ASP A 118 7.74 -0.10 18.61
CA ASP A 118 8.48 -0.34 19.86
C ASP A 118 8.78 -1.82 20.10
N LYS A 119 8.63 -2.62 19.05
CA LYS A 119 8.66 -4.08 19.08
C LYS A 119 10.05 -4.66 18.83
N VAL A 120 11.09 -3.87 19.03
CA VAL A 120 12.49 -4.26 18.81
C VAL A 120 13.30 -4.08 20.09
N GLU A 121 14.18 -5.02 20.34
CA GLU A 121 15.15 -4.97 21.43
C GLU A 121 16.56 -5.05 20.87
N PHE A 122 17.44 -4.16 21.36
CA PHE A 122 18.85 -4.14 20.99
C PHE A 122 19.70 -4.68 22.13
N GLN A 123 20.68 -5.51 21.79
CA GLN A 123 21.64 -6.04 22.74
C GLN A 123 22.67 -4.96 23.10
N ASN A 124 22.97 -4.81 24.40
CA ASN A 124 24.03 -3.94 24.89
C ASN A 124 25.38 -4.69 25.03
N GLY A 125 26.43 -3.99 25.47
CA GLY A 125 27.78 -4.56 25.59
C GLY A 125 27.94 -5.66 26.66
N LEU A 126 26.93 -5.85 27.52
CA LEU A 126 26.88 -6.92 28.54
C LEU A 126 26.01 -8.11 28.09
N GLY A 127 25.51 -8.08 26.86
CA GLY A 127 24.67 -9.14 26.30
C GLY A 127 23.18 -9.04 26.68
N ALA A 128 22.77 -8.02 27.44
CA ALA A 128 21.38 -7.81 27.82
C ALA A 128 20.61 -7.09 26.71
N TYR A 129 19.34 -7.46 26.52
CA TYR A 129 18.44 -6.85 25.54
C TYR A 129 17.66 -5.69 26.15
N GLN A 130 17.63 -4.55 25.47
CA GLN A 130 16.92 -3.35 25.88
C GLN A 130 15.88 -2.97 24.82
N ALA A 131 14.65 -2.71 25.26
CA ALA A 131 13.56 -2.30 24.38
C ALA A 131 13.81 -0.91 23.79
N MET A 132 13.50 -0.78 22.50
CA MET A 132 13.69 0.44 21.74
C MET A 132 12.37 0.87 21.10
N THR A 133 12.05 2.14 21.26
CA THR A 133 11.05 2.84 20.44
C THR A 133 11.74 3.46 19.25
N TYR A 134 11.12 3.36 18.08
CA TYR A 134 11.69 3.88 16.86
C TYR A 134 10.67 4.65 16.02
N THR A 135 11.19 5.55 15.21
CA THR A 135 10.45 6.26 14.16
C THR A 135 11.23 6.11 12.86
N CYS A 136 10.59 5.57 11.83
CA CYS A 136 11.12 5.46 10.48
C CYS A 136 10.41 6.48 9.57
N ASN A 137 11.16 7.47 9.10
CA ASN A 137 10.69 8.43 8.13
C ASN A 137 10.85 7.84 6.72
N TYR A 138 9.77 7.79 5.95
CA TYR A 138 9.72 7.04 4.70
C TYR A 138 9.19 7.89 3.54
N ASP A 139 9.88 7.84 2.42
CA ASP A 139 9.47 8.44 1.15
C ASP A 139 8.57 7.46 0.40
N THR A 140 7.26 7.75 0.34
CA THR A 140 6.30 6.85 -0.31
C THR A 140 6.33 6.91 -1.83
N VAL A 141 6.91 7.96 -2.42
CA VAL A 141 7.05 8.12 -3.87
C VAL A 141 8.23 7.29 -4.36
N ASN A 142 9.40 7.50 -3.75
CA ASN A 142 10.63 6.80 -4.11
C ASN A 142 10.80 5.46 -3.40
N LYS A 143 9.88 5.12 -2.48
CA LYS A 143 9.86 3.86 -1.70
C LYS A 143 11.20 3.60 -1.01
N ARG A 144 11.61 4.54 -0.16
CA ARG A 144 12.88 4.44 0.59
C ARG A 144 12.82 5.08 1.96
N VAL A 145 13.64 4.58 2.87
CA VAL A 145 13.87 5.18 4.17
C VAL A 145 14.63 6.50 4.00
N ILE A 146 14.13 7.56 4.63
CA ILE A 146 14.74 8.89 4.70
C ILE A 146 15.64 8.97 5.94
N ASP A 147 15.09 8.59 7.09
CA ASP A 147 15.74 8.75 8.39
C ASP A 147 15.15 7.75 9.41
N ILE A 148 15.97 7.33 10.38
CA ILE A 148 15.56 6.49 11.50
C ILE A 148 15.95 7.17 12.80
N LYS A 149 14.97 7.40 13.66
CA LYS A 149 15.17 7.78 15.05
C LYS A 149 14.92 6.60 15.98
N LEU A 150 15.86 6.31 16.88
CA LEU A 150 15.75 5.26 17.90
C LEU A 150 15.98 5.86 19.27
N VAL A 151 15.14 5.48 20.23
CA VAL A 151 15.25 5.86 21.64
C VAL A 151 14.95 4.66 22.51
N PRO A 152 15.65 4.46 23.64
CA PRO A 152 15.27 3.44 24.60
C PRO A 152 13.84 3.63 25.14
N GLY A 153 13.08 2.55 25.29
CA GLY A 153 11.74 2.57 25.86
C GLY A 153 10.71 1.75 25.07
N ARG A 154 9.45 1.82 25.53
CA ARG A 154 8.26 1.26 24.88
C ARG A 154 7.17 2.34 24.79
N LEU A 155 6.24 2.20 23.83
CA LEU A 155 5.15 3.15 23.60
C LEU A 155 4.01 3.01 24.62
#